data_AF-A0A7Z2ZIY9-F1
#
_entry.id   AF-A0A7Z2ZIY9-F1
#
_cell.length_a   1.000
_cell.length_b   1.000
_cell.length_c   1.000
_cell.angle_alpha   90.00
_cell.angle_beta   90.00
_cell.angle_gamma   90.00
#
_symmetry.space_group_name_H-M   'P 1'
#
loop_
_entity.id
_entity.type
_entity.pdbx_description
1 polymer ?
#
loop_
_entity_poly.entity_id
_entity_poly.type
_entity_poly.pdbx_seq_one_letter_code
_entity_poly.pdbx_strand_id
1 'polypeptide(L)'
;MPFAPDLQIDCANCPYGVCIEDRRTNRVKGRSTDFRLRQATITACTFDSFVPGCANDPAPDRTFNEYLGQLRKNSFNAGVANFGAGFKFEGNAVNKVEGDVFELLEAAALWNAAAAWNRFMETGLWTSQSFTQPVASVATPARKVAIVKLPRGYNATKLFRPDVRATIQAFEHSMEMADMTLGLSSPDIVALRLPHPLPPGLEIFLEDLPNLNSANLAALEDAHALLEGQVDSSGFLMAIAVKRTTRSDRLYQPLYEATVLKFLIEYVLRGSAMRFYAHMGSFEGANVEKAYKSGLLTSLIRGGMSQKAVDQTYLALSPRATAQSILDDLPRFPI
;
A
#
# COMPACT_ATOMS: atom_id res chain seq x y z
N MET A 1 -7.48 -0.45 22.56
CA MET A 1 -6.23 -1.07 23.08
C MET A 1 -5.06 -0.16 22.73
N PRO A 2 -4.42 0.50 23.72
CA PRO A 2 -3.44 1.50 23.37
C PRO A 2 -2.09 0.86 23.02
N PHE A 3 -1.47 1.41 22.00
CA PHE A 3 -0.02 1.38 21.81
C PHE A 3 0.64 1.91 23.10
N ALA A 4 0.99 1.00 24.02
CA ALA A 4 1.53 1.33 25.33
C ALA A 4 2.89 0.62 25.52
N PRO A 5 3.97 1.36 25.79
CA PRO A 5 5.31 0.77 25.95
C PRO A 5 5.41 -0.23 27.11
N ASP A 6 4.57 -0.10 28.16
CA ASP A 6 4.83 -0.71 29.48
C ASP A 6 3.68 -1.56 30.07
N LEU A 7 2.57 -1.77 29.36
CA LEU A 7 1.52 -2.67 29.83
C LEU A 7 1.80 -4.11 29.35
N GLN A 8 1.70 -5.08 30.26
CA GLN A 8 1.54 -6.49 29.89
C GLN A 8 0.18 -6.63 29.21
N ILE A 9 0.19 -6.56 27.88
CA ILE A 9 -1.02 -6.57 27.07
C ILE A 9 -1.54 -8.00 26.97
N ASP A 10 -2.79 -8.17 27.36
CA ASP A 10 -3.51 -9.43 27.30
C ASP A 10 -4.26 -9.57 25.97
N CYS A 11 -3.58 -10.12 24.97
CA CYS A 11 -4.19 -10.52 23.70
C CYS A 11 -5.22 -11.65 23.84
N ALA A 12 -5.37 -12.28 25.02
CA ALA A 12 -6.52 -13.15 25.28
C ALA A 12 -7.84 -12.34 25.38
N ASN A 13 -7.75 -11.05 25.69
CA ASN A 13 -8.87 -10.12 25.84
C ASN A 13 -9.03 -9.15 24.66
N CYS A 14 -8.40 -9.39 23.52
CA CYS A 14 -8.61 -8.53 22.35
C CYS A 14 -10.05 -8.67 21.83
N PRO A 15 -10.82 -7.56 21.67
CA PRO A 15 -12.19 -7.57 21.15
C PRO A 15 -12.31 -8.12 19.73
N TYR A 16 -11.19 -8.23 19.00
CA TYR A 16 -11.12 -8.79 17.65
C TYR A 16 -10.74 -10.28 17.61
N GLY A 17 -10.72 -10.93 18.78
CA GLY A 17 -10.44 -12.35 18.97
C GLY A 17 -8.98 -12.65 19.31
N VAL A 18 -8.60 -13.94 19.25
CA VAL A 18 -7.27 -14.40 19.63
C VAL A 18 -6.19 -13.95 18.64
N CYS A 19 -5.11 -13.34 19.14
CA CYS A 19 -3.97 -12.90 18.33
C CYS A 19 -3.09 -14.07 17.83
N ILE A 20 -3.10 -15.20 18.55
CA ILE A 20 -2.29 -16.38 18.26
C ILE A 20 -3.19 -17.60 18.24
N GLU A 21 -3.04 -18.40 17.19
CA GLU A 21 -3.74 -19.65 17.01
C GLU A 21 -2.79 -20.83 17.30
N ASP A 22 -3.19 -21.75 18.17
CA ASP A 22 -2.50 -23.01 18.40
C ASP A 22 -2.79 -23.99 17.26
N ARG A 23 -1.74 -24.42 16.55
CA ARG A 23 -1.81 -25.33 15.40
C ARG A 23 -1.24 -26.70 15.72
N ARG A 24 -0.83 -26.99 16.96
CA ARG A 24 -0.21 -28.28 17.35
C ARG A 24 -1.16 -29.47 17.15
N THR A 25 -2.46 -29.28 17.39
CA THR A 25 -3.50 -30.29 17.20
C THR A 25 -4.10 -30.29 15.80
N ASN A 26 -4.00 -29.17 15.06
CA ASN A 26 -4.56 -28.98 13.72
C ASN A 26 -3.49 -28.44 12.74
N ARG A 27 -2.40 -29.20 12.55
CA ARG A 27 -1.27 -28.75 11.72
C ARG A 27 -1.67 -28.58 10.26
N VAL A 28 -1.04 -27.62 9.58
CA VAL A 28 -1.19 -27.44 8.12
C VAL A 28 -0.34 -28.51 7.43
N LYS A 29 -0.92 -29.23 6.47
CA LYS A 29 -0.21 -30.27 5.70
C LYS A 29 1.09 -29.71 5.11
N GLY A 30 2.20 -30.39 5.37
CA GLY A 30 3.53 -29.99 4.88
C GLY A 30 4.19 -28.84 5.64
N ARG A 31 3.67 -28.44 6.82
CA ARG A 31 4.28 -27.41 7.67
C ARG A 31 4.44 -27.90 9.13
N SER A 32 5.53 -27.48 9.77
CA SER A 32 5.84 -27.74 11.17
C SER A 32 5.32 -26.66 12.13
N THR A 33 4.56 -25.68 11.64
CA THR A 33 4.13 -24.52 12.43
C THR A 33 3.28 -24.93 13.64
N ASP A 34 3.78 -24.64 14.84
CA ASP A 34 3.07 -24.89 16.10
C ASP A 34 2.10 -23.76 16.45
N PHE A 35 2.50 -22.51 16.20
CA PHE A 35 1.71 -21.32 16.51
C PHE A 35 1.61 -20.41 15.30
N ARG A 36 0.41 -19.94 14.99
CA ARG A 36 0.16 -19.00 13.89
C ARG A 36 -0.21 -17.62 14.44
N LEU A 37 0.50 -16.60 13.95
CA LEU A 37 0.13 -15.20 14.14
C LEU A 37 -1.11 -14.85 13.31
N ARG A 38 -2.18 -14.40 13.96
CA ARG A 38 -3.37 -13.88 13.28
C ARG A 38 -3.15 -12.40 12.98
N GLN A 39 -2.52 -12.13 11.83
CA GLN A 39 -2.11 -10.78 11.39
C GLN A 39 -3.20 -9.72 11.55
N ALA A 40 -4.39 -9.92 10.95
CA ALA A 40 -5.45 -8.92 11.00
C ALA A 40 -5.86 -8.61 12.46
N THR A 41 -6.00 -9.65 13.28
CA THR A 41 -6.30 -9.49 14.71
C THR A 41 -5.21 -8.72 15.41
N ILE A 42 -3.94 -9.12 15.34
CA ILE A 42 -2.86 -8.43 16.08
C ILE A 42 -2.67 -6.97 15.63
N THR A 43 -2.81 -6.68 14.33
CA THR A 43 -2.78 -5.30 13.81
C THR A 43 -3.92 -4.49 14.40
N ALA A 44 -5.15 -5.02 14.34
CA ALA A 44 -6.31 -4.38 14.92
C ALA A 44 -6.20 -4.18 16.42
N CYS A 45 -5.62 -5.14 17.15
CA CYS A 45 -5.41 -5.01 18.58
C CYS A 45 -4.36 -3.94 18.90
N THR A 46 -3.30 -3.84 18.10
CA THR A 46 -2.18 -2.93 18.37
C THR A 46 -2.51 -1.48 18.02
N PHE A 47 -3.32 -1.27 16.99
CA PHE A 47 -3.61 0.05 16.40
C PHE A 47 -5.12 0.37 16.44
N ASP A 48 -5.80 -0.10 17.48
CA ASP A 48 -7.25 0.05 17.67
C ASP A 48 -7.70 1.52 17.84
N SER A 49 -6.82 2.38 18.36
CA SER A 49 -7.19 3.76 18.70
C SER A 49 -6.67 4.82 17.71
N PHE A 50 -5.77 4.46 16.79
CA PHE A 50 -5.21 5.42 15.84
C PHE A 50 -4.60 4.75 14.61
N VAL A 51 -4.42 5.52 13.54
CA VAL A 51 -3.58 5.15 12.39
C VAL A 51 -2.17 5.68 12.61
N PRO A 52 -1.11 4.84 12.56
CA PRO A 52 0.26 5.27 12.71
C PRO A 52 0.64 6.44 11.79
N GLY A 53 1.25 7.47 12.36
CA GLY A 53 1.69 8.67 11.62
C GLY A 53 0.59 9.69 11.28
N CYS A 54 -0.63 9.51 11.78
CA CYS A 54 -1.77 10.39 11.50
C CYS A 54 -2.26 11.13 12.76
N ALA A 55 -3.35 11.91 12.65
CA ALA A 55 -3.73 12.92 13.65
C ALA A 55 -4.07 12.33 15.02
N ASN A 56 -4.63 11.12 15.03
CA ASN A 56 -5.00 10.42 16.26
C ASN A 56 -3.82 9.69 16.90
N ASP A 57 -2.65 9.63 16.26
CA ASP A 57 -1.47 9.01 16.83
C ASP A 57 -0.81 9.94 17.86
N PRO A 58 -0.64 9.51 19.13
CA PRO A 58 -0.02 10.34 20.16
C PRO A 58 1.46 10.66 19.91
N ALA A 59 2.15 9.92 19.04
CA ALA A 59 3.48 10.32 18.55
C ALA A 59 3.65 9.87 17.08
N PRO A 60 3.21 10.72 16.12
CA PRO A 60 3.13 10.35 14.71
C PRO A 60 4.50 10.28 14.01
N ASP A 61 5.57 10.71 14.67
CA ASP A 61 6.92 10.72 14.10
C ASP A 61 7.71 9.43 14.36
N ARG A 62 7.11 8.43 15.04
CA ARG A 62 7.77 7.13 15.24
C ARG A 62 8.06 6.45 13.90
N THR A 63 9.15 5.70 13.87
CA THR A 63 9.56 4.91 12.72
C THR A 63 8.69 3.66 12.54
N PHE A 64 8.68 3.10 11.33
CA PHE A 64 8.05 1.79 11.09
C PHE A 64 8.61 0.71 12.03
N ASN A 65 9.91 0.74 12.33
CA ASN A 65 10.56 -0.23 13.22
C ASN A 65 10.03 -0.14 14.65
N GLU A 66 9.72 1.05 15.15
CA GLU A 66 9.11 1.22 16.48
C GLU A 66 7.68 0.65 16.51
N TYR A 67 6.85 0.94 15.50
CA TYR A 67 5.50 0.39 15.42
C TYR A 67 5.49 -1.13 15.30
N LEU A 68 6.33 -1.69 14.41
CA LEU A 68 6.45 -3.13 14.21
C LEU A 68 7.11 -3.82 15.41
N GLY A 69 8.04 -3.14 16.10
CA GLY A 69 8.63 -3.59 17.35
C GLY A 69 7.59 -3.75 18.45
N GLN A 70 6.69 -2.78 18.60
CA GLN A 70 5.58 -2.88 19.55
C GLN A 70 4.61 -4.01 19.18
N LEU A 71 4.24 -4.16 17.91
CA LEU A 71 3.39 -5.27 17.45
C LEU A 71 4.03 -6.63 17.76
N ARG A 72 5.33 -6.76 17.55
CA ARG A 72 6.10 -7.97 17.89
C ARG A 72 6.09 -8.24 19.39
N LYS A 73 6.32 -7.20 20.21
CA LYS A 73 6.28 -7.30 21.68
C LYS A 73 4.89 -7.75 22.17
N ASN A 74 3.83 -7.14 21.64
CA ASN A 74 2.45 -7.51 21.93
C ASN A 74 2.18 -8.98 21.57
N SER A 75 2.61 -9.39 20.38
CA SER A 75 2.47 -10.78 19.92
C SER A 75 3.22 -11.76 20.82
N PHE A 76 4.46 -11.44 21.21
CA PHE A 76 5.24 -12.35 22.05
C PHE A 76 4.63 -12.49 23.45
N ASN A 77 4.25 -11.37 24.07
CA ASN A 77 3.61 -11.37 25.38
C ASN A 77 2.30 -12.17 25.38
N ALA A 78 1.50 -12.02 24.32
CA ALA A 78 0.29 -12.81 24.10
C ALA A 78 0.56 -14.32 24.10
N GLY A 79 1.64 -14.75 23.45
CA GLY A 79 1.98 -16.16 23.32
C GLY A 79 2.49 -16.74 24.63
N VAL A 80 3.33 -15.99 25.34
CA VAL A 80 3.80 -16.38 26.67
C VAL A 80 2.63 -16.48 27.66
N ALA A 81 1.69 -15.54 27.62
CA ALA A 81 0.51 -15.56 28.50
C ALA A 81 -0.39 -16.79 28.24
N ASN A 82 -0.62 -17.14 26.97
CA ASN A 82 -1.52 -18.24 26.60
C ASN A 82 -0.87 -19.63 26.63
N PHE A 83 0.44 -19.73 26.39
CA PHE A 83 1.12 -21.01 26.17
C PHE A 83 2.35 -21.23 27.07
N GLY A 84 2.65 -20.29 27.97
CA GLY A 84 3.74 -20.36 28.93
C GLY A 84 5.11 -19.95 28.37
N ALA A 85 6.13 -19.96 29.24
CA ALA A 85 7.48 -19.48 28.92
C ALA A 85 8.20 -20.24 27.79
N GLY A 86 7.72 -21.43 27.43
CA GLY A 86 8.24 -22.23 26.31
C GLY A 86 7.78 -21.74 24.93
N PHE A 87 6.89 -20.74 24.87
CA PHE A 87 6.36 -20.19 23.63
C PHE A 87 7.45 -19.56 22.75
N LYS A 88 7.50 -19.95 21.46
CA LYS A 88 8.42 -19.39 20.48
C LYS A 88 7.74 -19.25 19.12
N PHE A 89 8.02 -18.15 18.42
CA PHE A 89 7.70 -18.01 17.01
C PHE A 89 8.83 -18.55 16.13
N GLU A 90 8.46 -19.14 14.99
CA GLU A 90 9.39 -19.32 13.88
C GLU A 90 9.70 -17.95 13.24
N GLY A 91 10.97 -17.59 13.08
CA GLY A 91 11.38 -16.28 12.55
C GLY A 91 10.79 -15.94 11.18
N ASN A 92 10.57 -16.95 10.33
CA ASN A 92 9.95 -16.75 9.01
C ASN A 92 8.48 -16.31 9.09
N ALA A 93 7.73 -16.78 10.10
CA ALA A 93 6.34 -16.38 10.29
C ALA A 93 6.24 -14.91 10.71
N VAL A 94 7.12 -14.48 11.63
CA VAL A 94 7.22 -13.08 12.07
C VAL A 94 7.60 -12.18 10.91
N ASN A 95 8.65 -12.53 10.16
CA ASN A 95 9.12 -11.74 9.02
C ASN A 95 8.03 -11.55 7.95
N LYS A 96 7.21 -12.58 7.70
CA LYS A 96 6.08 -12.47 6.78
C LYS A 96 5.02 -11.48 7.29
N VAL A 97 4.55 -11.66 8.53
CA VAL A 97 3.53 -10.79 9.12
C VAL A 97 4.02 -9.35 9.18
N GLU A 98 5.28 -9.15 9.54
CA GLU A 98 5.88 -7.82 9.60
C GLU A 98 6.03 -7.14 8.24
N GLY A 99 6.27 -7.90 7.17
CA GLY A 99 6.23 -7.39 5.81
C GLY A 99 4.83 -6.93 5.41
N ASP A 100 3.82 -7.76 5.70
CA ASP A 100 2.42 -7.46 5.34
C ASP A 100 1.87 -6.29 6.19
N VAL A 101 2.25 -6.19 7.46
CA VAL A 101 1.85 -5.05 8.31
C VAL A 101 2.57 -3.77 7.92
N PHE A 102 3.85 -3.83 7.52
CA PHE A 102 4.55 -2.65 7.00
C PHE A 102 3.79 -2.01 5.83
N GLU A 103 3.32 -2.84 4.89
CA GLU A 103 2.48 -2.40 3.77
C GLU A 103 1.13 -1.82 4.24
N LEU A 104 0.47 -2.44 5.20
CA LEU A 104 -0.80 -1.93 5.76
C LEU A 104 -0.65 -0.58 6.47
N LEU A 105 0.41 -0.39 7.24
CA LEU A 105 0.68 0.88 7.91
C LEU A 105 0.93 2.00 6.91
N GLU A 106 1.63 1.69 5.83
CA GLU A 106 1.88 2.63 4.74
C GLU A 106 0.59 2.99 3.99
N ALA A 107 -0.20 1.99 3.60
CA ALA A 107 -1.49 2.19 2.93
C ALA A 107 -2.45 3.05 3.77
N ALA A 108 -2.49 2.83 5.08
CA ALA A 108 -3.35 3.59 5.98
C ALA A 108 -2.92 5.06 6.13
N ALA A 109 -1.61 5.32 6.24
CA ALA A 109 -1.11 6.70 6.29
C ALA A 109 -1.34 7.43 4.96
N LEU A 110 -1.17 6.73 3.83
CA LEU A 110 -1.46 7.24 2.50
C LEU A 110 -2.95 7.54 2.30
N TRP A 111 -3.84 6.70 2.83
CA TRP A 111 -5.28 6.96 2.85
C TRP A 111 -5.60 8.29 3.51
N ASN A 112 -5.09 8.52 4.74
CA ASN A 112 -5.37 9.75 5.49
C ASN A 112 -4.74 10.99 4.83
N ALA A 113 -3.57 10.84 4.19
CA ALA A 113 -2.99 11.92 3.39
C ALA A 113 -3.85 12.24 2.15
N ALA A 114 -4.40 11.22 1.48
CA ALA A 114 -5.31 11.39 0.36
C ALA A 114 -6.66 12.01 0.78
N ALA A 115 -7.20 11.62 1.94
CA ALA A 115 -8.42 12.20 2.49
C ALA A 115 -8.22 13.70 2.80
N ALA A 116 -7.10 14.08 3.40
CA ALA A 116 -6.72 15.49 3.60
C ALA A 116 -6.61 16.25 2.26
N TRP A 117 -5.95 15.66 1.26
CA TRP A 117 -5.89 16.21 -0.10
C TRP A 117 -7.27 16.40 -0.70
N ASN A 118 -8.15 15.41 -0.60
CA ASN A 118 -9.48 15.45 -1.19
C ASN A 118 -10.37 16.52 -0.55
N ARG A 119 -10.32 16.68 0.78
CA ARG A 119 -11.01 17.76 1.47
C ARG A 119 -10.51 19.13 1.03
N PHE A 120 -9.20 19.29 0.83
CA PHE A 120 -8.65 20.53 0.28
C PHE A 120 -9.07 20.77 -1.18
N MET A 121 -9.07 19.74 -2.03
CA MET A 121 -9.55 19.84 -3.42
C MET A 121 -11.03 20.22 -3.50
N GLU A 122 -11.85 19.78 -2.54
CA GLU A 122 -13.28 20.09 -2.45
C GLU A 122 -13.55 21.50 -1.92
N THR A 123 -12.87 21.88 -0.83
CA THR A 123 -13.23 23.07 -0.03
C THR A 123 -12.30 24.26 -0.24
N GLY A 124 -11.11 24.04 -0.77
CA GLY A 124 -10.04 25.05 -0.83
C GLY A 124 -9.32 25.30 0.50
N LEU A 125 -9.68 24.60 1.58
CA LEU A 125 -9.09 24.79 2.91
C LEU A 125 -8.29 23.56 3.34
N TRP A 126 -7.03 23.78 3.73
CA TRP A 126 -6.20 22.73 4.33
C TRP A 126 -6.49 22.60 5.83
N THR A 127 -6.94 21.43 6.27
CA THR A 127 -7.35 21.18 7.66
C THR A 127 -6.58 20.07 8.35
N SER A 128 -5.63 19.43 7.67
CA SER A 128 -4.84 18.35 8.27
C SER A 128 -3.89 18.89 9.33
N GLN A 129 -3.86 18.23 10.49
CA GLN A 129 -2.92 18.51 11.58
C GLN A 129 -1.64 17.66 11.47
N SER A 130 -1.69 16.55 10.73
CA SER A 130 -0.55 15.63 10.58
C SER A 130 0.25 15.87 9.31
N PHE A 131 -0.40 16.38 8.27
CA PHE A 131 0.24 16.60 6.99
C PHE A 131 0.30 18.09 6.67
N THR A 132 1.37 18.48 5.99
CA THR A 132 1.52 19.84 5.45
C THR A 132 0.89 19.91 4.07
N GLN A 133 0.22 21.02 3.76
CA GLN A 133 -0.30 21.28 2.43
C GLN A 133 0.88 21.28 1.43
N PRO A 134 0.82 20.50 0.34
CA PRO A 134 1.87 20.55 -0.66
C PRO A 134 2.02 21.94 -1.28
N VAL A 135 3.27 22.32 -1.53
CA VAL A 135 3.60 23.60 -2.17
C VAL A 135 2.95 23.67 -3.56
N ALA A 136 2.48 24.87 -3.95
CA ALA A 136 1.84 25.12 -5.24
C ALA A 136 0.56 24.30 -5.50
N SER A 137 -0.10 23.81 -4.46
CA SER A 137 -1.40 23.14 -4.61
C SER A 137 -2.50 24.14 -4.97
N VAL A 138 -3.26 23.82 -6.01
CA VAL A 138 -4.45 24.56 -6.44
C VAL A 138 -5.67 23.66 -6.22
N ALA A 139 -6.63 24.14 -5.42
CA ALA A 139 -7.84 23.40 -5.12
C ALA A 139 -8.69 23.25 -6.38
N THR A 140 -8.99 22.00 -6.74
CA THR A 140 -9.78 21.68 -7.93
C THR A 140 -10.49 20.35 -7.69
N PRO A 141 -11.83 20.31 -7.59
CA PRO A 141 -12.56 19.08 -7.24
C PRO A 141 -12.29 17.90 -8.18
N ALA A 142 -11.94 18.16 -9.44
CA ALA A 142 -11.55 17.14 -10.41
C ALA A 142 -10.19 16.47 -10.12
N ARG A 143 -9.39 16.99 -9.18
CA ARG A 143 -8.08 16.44 -8.80
C ARG A 143 -8.14 15.55 -7.56
N LYS A 144 -9.33 15.21 -7.06
CA LYS A 144 -9.49 14.23 -5.97
C LYS A 144 -8.91 12.88 -6.39
N VAL A 145 -8.40 12.13 -5.43
CA VAL A 145 -7.71 10.86 -5.65
C VAL A 145 -8.15 9.80 -4.65
N ALA A 146 -8.09 8.54 -5.04
CA ALA A 146 -8.14 7.41 -4.13
C ALA A 146 -6.77 6.75 -4.11
N ILE A 147 -6.19 6.56 -2.92
CA ILE A 147 -4.98 5.74 -2.74
C ILE A 147 -5.41 4.45 -2.05
N VAL A 148 -5.34 3.33 -2.78
CA VAL A 148 -5.85 2.04 -2.33
C VAL A 148 -4.78 0.96 -2.36
N LYS A 149 -4.80 0.11 -1.34
CA LYS A 149 -4.06 -1.14 -1.33
C LYS A 149 -4.73 -2.15 -2.26
N LEU A 150 -3.94 -2.88 -3.04
CA LEU A 150 -4.44 -3.96 -3.88
C LEU A 150 -4.25 -5.32 -3.18
N PRO A 151 -5.15 -6.29 -3.41
CA PRO A 151 -4.96 -7.64 -2.89
C PRO A 151 -3.84 -8.36 -3.66
N ARG A 152 -3.29 -9.39 -3.03
CA ARG A 152 -2.24 -10.22 -3.66
C ARG A 152 -2.76 -10.86 -4.94
N GLY A 153 -2.01 -10.71 -6.04
CA GLY A 153 -2.37 -11.28 -7.33
C GLY A 153 -3.58 -10.60 -8.00
N TYR A 154 -3.94 -9.40 -7.56
CA TYR A 154 -5.01 -8.63 -8.18
C TYR A 154 -4.70 -8.28 -9.64
N ASN A 155 -5.74 -8.13 -10.45
CA ASN A 155 -5.59 -7.57 -11.78
C ASN A 155 -5.96 -6.09 -11.73
N ALA A 156 -4.96 -5.20 -11.67
CA ALA A 156 -5.14 -3.76 -11.62
C ALA A 156 -5.92 -3.20 -12.83
N THR A 157 -6.01 -3.92 -13.96
CA THR A 157 -6.80 -3.46 -15.12
C THR A 157 -8.31 -3.49 -14.86
N LYS A 158 -8.78 -4.21 -13.82
CA LYS A 158 -10.18 -4.19 -13.37
C LYS A 158 -10.64 -2.82 -12.87
N LEU A 159 -9.71 -1.96 -12.46
CA LEU A 159 -10.02 -0.60 -12.01
C LEU A 159 -10.50 0.27 -13.18
N PHE A 160 -10.04 -0.03 -14.41
CA PHE A 160 -10.46 0.74 -15.58
C PHE A 160 -11.91 0.49 -15.96
N ARG A 161 -12.56 1.54 -16.48
CA ARG A 161 -13.89 1.43 -17.10
C ARG A 161 -13.92 0.33 -18.17
N PRO A 162 -15.07 -0.32 -18.39
CA PRO A 162 -15.18 -1.43 -19.34
C PRO A 162 -14.69 -1.10 -20.76
N ASP A 163 -14.97 0.10 -21.26
CA ASP A 163 -14.52 0.59 -22.58
C ASP A 163 -13.01 0.72 -22.66
N VAL A 164 -12.37 1.25 -21.61
CA VAL A 164 -10.92 1.38 -21.51
C VAL A 164 -10.27 0.01 -21.38
N ARG A 165 -10.81 -0.85 -20.50
CA ARG A 165 -10.31 -2.20 -20.27
C ARG A 165 -10.40 -3.07 -21.52
N ALA A 166 -11.43 -2.89 -22.35
CA ALA A 166 -11.57 -3.60 -23.63
C ALA A 166 -10.38 -3.36 -24.57
N THR A 167 -9.75 -2.18 -24.52
CA THR A 167 -8.55 -1.89 -25.31
C THR A 167 -7.36 -2.75 -24.87
N ILE A 168 -7.18 -2.95 -23.56
CA ILE A 168 -6.16 -3.87 -23.02
C ILE A 168 -6.48 -5.31 -23.43
N GLN A 169 -7.73 -5.73 -23.30
CA GLN A 169 -8.15 -7.10 -23.64
C GLN A 169 -7.95 -7.40 -25.14
N ALA A 170 -8.23 -6.44 -26.02
CA ALA A 170 -7.98 -6.59 -27.45
C ALA A 170 -6.47 -6.70 -27.76
N PHE A 171 -5.64 -5.96 -27.03
CA PHE A 171 -4.19 -6.05 -27.14
C PHE A 171 -3.67 -7.41 -26.64
N GLU A 172 -4.11 -7.86 -25.46
CA GLU A 172 -3.76 -9.17 -24.90
C GLU A 172 -4.19 -10.30 -25.85
N HIS A 173 -5.40 -10.25 -26.39
CA HIS A 173 -5.87 -11.23 -27.37
C HIS A 173 -5.01 -11.26 -28.64
N SER A 174 -4.54 -10.10 -29.10
CA SER A 174 -3.62 -10.03 -30.26
C SER A 174 -2.27 -10.67 -29.96
N MET A 175 -1.78 -10.60 -28.72
CA MET A 175 -0.59 -11.32 -28.30
C MET A 175 -0.82 -12.82 -28.22
N GLU A 176 -1.96 -13.25 -27.67
CA GLU A 176 -2.33 -14.68 -27.59
C GLU A 176 -2.40 -15.33 -28.96
N MET A 177 -2.96 -14.63 -29.96
CA MET A 177 -2.95 -15.09 -31.36
C MET A 177 -1.54 -15.30 -31.94
N ALA A 178 -0.54 -14.66 -31.34
CA ALA A 178 0.87 -14.80 -31.69
C ALA A 178 1.66 -15.70 -30.71
N ASP A 179 0.98 -16.52 -29.90
CA ASP A 179 1.56 -17.40 -28.87
C ASP A 179 2.40 -16.64 -27.82
N MET A 180 1.96 -15.42 -27.49
CA MET A 180 2.59 -14.56 -26.49
C MET A 180 1.60 -14.17 -25.40
N THR A 181 2.11 -13.97 -24.18
CA THR A 181 1.33 -13.43 -23.06
C THR A 181 2.11 -12.32 -22.36
N LEU A 182 1.37 -11.35 -21.81
CA LEU A 182 1.95 -10.32 -20.96
C LEU A 182 1.60 -10.65 -19.52
N GLY A 183 2.58 -11.15 -18.76
CA GLY A 183 2.37 -11.43 -17.34
C GLY A 183 2.12 -10.14 -16.58
N LEU A 184 0.89 -9.93 -16.09
CA LEU A 184 0.53 -8.82 -15.22
C LEU A 184 0.68 -9.23 -13.77
N SER A 185 1.51 -8.48 -13.05
CA SER A 185 1.52 -8.49 -11.59
C SER A 185 0.89 -7.20 -11.06
N SER A 186 0.38 -7.27 -9.83
CA SER A 186 -0.21 -6.11 -9.17
C SER A 186 0.84 -5.37 -8.38
N PRO A 187 0.96 -4.04 -8.52
CA PRO A 187 1.61 -3.25 -7.49
C PRO A 187 0.86 -3.41 -6.16
N ASP A 188 1.55 -3.10 -5.06
CA ASP A 188 1.02 -3.27 -3.71
C ASP A 188 -0.03 -2.18 -3.40
N ILE A 189 0.22 -0.92 -3.82
CA ILE A 189 -0.66 0.24 -3.63
C ILE A 189 -0.75 1.04 -4.94
N VAL A 190 -1.91 1.63 -5.23
CA VAL A 190 -2.12 2.50 -6.40
C VAL A 190 -2.81 3.80 -6.00
N ALA A 191 -2.53 4.89 -6.72
CA ALA A 191 -3.31 6.12 -6.65
C ALA A 191 -4.05 6.36 -7.96
N LEU A 192 -5.36 6.57 -7.85
CA LEU A 192 -6.28 6.75 -8.94
C LEU A 192 -6.95 8.12 -8.81
N ARG A 193 -7.24 8.78 -9.93
CA ARG A 193 -8.13 9.94 -9.96
C ARG A 193 -9.54 9.46 -9.66
N LEU A 194 -10.21 10.13 -8.73
CA LEU A 194 -11.64 9.91 -8.52
C LEU A 194 -12.43 10.53 -9.69
N PRO A 195 -13.50 9.89 -10.16
CA PRO A 195 -14.37 10.49 -11.17
C PRO A 195 -14.92 11.82 -10.71
N HIS A 196 -15.14 12.73 -11.66
CA HIS A 196 -15.73 14.04 -11.41
C HIS A 196 -16.92 14.28 -12.36
N PRO A 197 -18.12 14.60 -11.84
CA PRO A 197 -18.51 14.69 -10.42
C PRO A 197 -18.30 13.39 -9.63
N LEU A 198 -18.15 13.49 -8.30
CA LEU A 198 -17.91 12.32 -7.44
C LEU A 198 -19.17 11.44 -7.40
N PRO A 199 -19.10 10.16 -7.79
CA PRO A 199 -20.22 9.24 -7.70
C PRO A 199 -20.60 8.92 -6.24
N PRO A 200 -21.89 8.63 -5.97
CA PRO A 200 -22.32 8.12 -4.68
C PRO A 200 -21.58 6.84 -4.29
N GLY A 201 -21.17 6.74 -3.03
CA GLY A 201 -20.41 5.62 -2.48
C GLY A 201 -18.90 5.85 -2.47
N LEU A 202 -18.38 6.85 -3.19
CA LEU A 202 -16.95 7.20 -3.17
C LEU A 202 -16.62 8.35 -2.18
N GLU A 203 -17.59 8.84 -1.42
CA GLU A 203 -17.40 9.86 -0.39
C GLU A 203 -16.47 9.38 0.73
N ILE A 204 -16.37 8.06 0.95
CA ILE A 204 -15.46 7.47 1.95
C ILE A 204 -14.00 7.89 1.74
N PHE A 205 -13.58 8.19 0.51
CA PHE A 205 -12.22 8.65 0.20
C PHE A 205 -11.95 10.10 0.66
N LEU A 206 -12.96 10.83 1.14
CA LEU A 206 -12.80 12.16 1.74
C LEU A 206 -12.66 12.09 3.27
N GLU A 207 -12.84 10.90 3.85
CA GLU A 207 -12.85 10.67 5.29
C GLU A 207 -11.53 10.04 5.76
N ASP A 208 -11.03 10.52 6.89
CA ASP A 208 -9.86 9.93 7.52
C ASP A 208 -10.25 8.57 8.12
N LEU A 209 -9.39 7.57 7.92
CA LEU A 209 -9.44 6.33 8.67
C LEU A 209 -9.05 6.62 10.12
N PRO A 210 -9.93 6.40 11.11
CA PRO A 210 -9.69 6.86 12.46
C PRO A 210 -8.68 5.98 13.21
N ASN A 211 -8.63 4.69 12.87
CA ASN A 211 -7.77 3.68 13.46
C ASN A 211 -7.69 2.43 12.55
N LEU A 212 -6.94 1.41 12.96
CA LEU A 212 -6.82 0.14 12.23
C LEU A 212 -7.56 -1.02 12.91
N ASN A 213 -8.69 -0.76 13.57
CA ASN A 213 -9.53 -1.83 14.11
C ASN A 213 -10.01 -2.79 13.00
N SER A 214 -10.62 -3.92 13.38
CA SER A 214 -10.97 -4.95 12.40
C SER A 214 -11.90 -4.48 11.27
N ALA A 215 -12.80 -3.51 11.52
CA ALA A 215 -13.70 -3.00 10.50
C ALA A 215 -12.98 -2.05 9.54
N ASN A 216 -12.17 -1.14 10.09
CA ASN A 216 -11.38 -0.18 9.32
C ASN A 216 -10.26 -0.84 8.51
N LEU A 217 -9.67 -1.92 9.05
CA LEU A 217 -8.69 -2.72 8.33
C LEU A 217 -9.33 -3.41 7.11
N ALA A 218 -10.51 -4.00 7.27
CA ALA A 218 -11.25 -4.59 6.16
C ALA A 218 -11.63 -3.52 5.11
N ALA A 219 -12.11 -2.35 5.56
CA ALA A 219 -12.40 -1.24 4.66
C ALA A 219 -11.16 -0.80 3.85
N LEU A 220 -9.99 -0.71 4.49
CA LEU A 220 -8.72 -0.37 3.81
C LEU A 220 -8.29 -1.42 2.78
N GLU A 221 -8.44 -2.71 3.08
CA GLU A 221 -8.07 -3.81 2.19
C GLU A 221 -9.05 -3.96 1.01
N ASP A 222 -10.35 -3.70 1.24
CA ASP A 222 -11.41 -3.90 0.26
C ASP A 222 -11.79 -2.64 -0.52
N ALA A 223 -11.27 -1.46 -0.16
CA ALA A 223 -11.60 -0.19 -0.81
C ALA A 223 -11.34 -0.17 -2.33
N HIS A 224 -10.40 -0.98 -2.83
CA HIS A 224 -10.15 -1.12 -4.26
C HIS A 224 -11.40 -1.59 -5.04
N ALA A 225 -12.27 -2.39 -4.41
CA ALA A 225 -13.48 -2.92 -5.03
C ALA A 225 -14.49 -1.81 -5.40
N LEU A 226 -14.50 -0.71 -4.64
CA LEU A 226 -15.36 0.46 -4.94
C LEU A 226 -14.96 1.17 -6.23
N LEU A 227 -13.71 1.00 -6.67
CA LEU A 227 -13.12 1.65 -7.84
C LEU A 227 -13.13 0.76 -9.09
N GLU A 228 -13.57 -0.50 -8.98
CA GLU A 228 -13.65 -1.39 -10.14
C GLU A 228 -14.57 -0.81 -11.22
N GLY A 229 -14.06 -0.71 -12.44
CA GLY A 229 -14.83 -0.18 -13.57
C GLY A 229 -15.03 1.34 -13.56
N GLN A 230 -14.35 2.10 -12.71
CA GLN A 230 -14.60 3.54 -12.54
C GLN A 230 -13.49 4.43 -13.12
N VAL A 231 -12.32 3.88 -13.47
CA VAL A 231 -11.12 4.67 -13.80
C VAL A 231 -10.93 4.83 -15.31
N ASP A 232 -10.65 6.06 -15.74
CA ASP A 232 -10.36 6.39 -17.13
C ASP A 232 -8.90 6.09 -17.50
N SER A 233 -8.54 6.11 -18.78
CA SER A 233 -7.16 5.86 -19.22
C SER A 233 -6.15 6.86 -18.64
N SER A 234 -6.55 8.09 -18.35
CA SER A 234 -5.72 9.11 -17.69
C SER A 234 -5.84 9.12 -16.15
N GLY A 235 -6.75 8.30 -15.60
CA GLY A 235 -7.07 8.28 -14.18
C GLY A 235 -6.08 7.48 -13.33
N PHE A 236 -5.15 6.74 -13.94
CA PHE A 236 -4.16 5.97 -13.19
C PHE A 236 -2.89 6.81 -12.98
N LEU A 237 -2.72 7.35 -11.76
CA LEU A 237 -1.71 8.39 -11.49
C LEU A 237 -0.37 7.78 -11.09
N MET A 238 -0.41 6.83 -10.16
CA MET A 238 0.80 6.18 -9.67
C MET A 238 0.56 4.78 -9.12
N ALA A 239 1.65 4.04 -9.00
CA ALA A 239 1.72 2.76 -8.30
C ALA A 239 2.93 2.74 -7.37
N ILE A 240 2.82 2.01 -6.26
CA ILE A 240 3.85 1.87 -5.25
C ILE A 240 4.07 0.38 -5.00
N ALA A 241 5.31 -0.07 -5.19
CA ALA A 241 5.76 -1.36 -4.71
C ALA A 241 6.43 -1.19 -3.34
N VAL A 242 5.95 -1.93 -2.35
CA VAL A 242 6.37 -1.82 -0.96
C VAL A 242 7.20 -3.03 -0.59
N LYS A 243 8.40 -2.82 -0.05
CA LYS A 243 9.29 -3.89 0.39
C LYS A 243 9.97 -3.52 1.69
N ARG A 244 9.59 -4.17 2.80
CA ARG A 244 10.23 -3.92 4.11
C ARG A 244 11.73 -4.23 4.11
N THR A 245 12.14 -5.32 3.47
CA THR A 245 13.56 -5.76 3.45
C THR A 245 14.05 -5.88 2.02
N THR A 246 15.33 -5.59 1.83
CA THR A 246 15.99 -5.62 0.55
C THR A 246 16.78 -6.91 0.37
N ARG A 247 16.65 -7.51 -0.81
CA ARG A 247 17.53 -8.57 -1.34
C ARG A 247 17.67 -8.38 -2.84
N SER A 248 18.82 -8.66 -3.41
CA SER A 248 19.11 -8.40 -4.83
C SER A 248 18.14 -9.11 -5.78
N ASP A 249 17.73 -10.34 -5.46
CA ASP A 249 16.76 -11.13 -6.22
C ASP A 249 15.34 -10.54 -6.21
N ARG A 250 15.00 -9.73 -5.19
CA ARG A 250 13.67 -9.16 -4.99
C ARG A 250 13.47 -7.79 -5.65
N LEU A 251 14.52 -7.21 -6.24
CA LEU A 251 14.46 -5.88 -6.87
C LEU A 251 13.85 -5.92 -8.27
N TYR A 252 13.92 -7.06 -8.96
CA TYR A 252 13.49 -7.17 -10.35
C TYR A 252 11.98 -7.27 -10.51
N GLN A 253 11.27 -7.77 -9.50
CA GLN A 253 9.81 -7.79 -9.55
C GLN A 253 9.27 -6.37 -9.73
N PRO A 254 9.48 -5.39 -8.81
CA PRO A 254 9.00 -4.01 -8.99
C PRO A 254 9.42 -3.36 -10.31
N LEU A 255 10.64 -3.65 -10.78
CA LEU A 255 11.14 -3.10 -12.05
C LEU A 255 10.36 -3.63 -13.26
N TYR A 256 10.05 -4.92 -13.26
CA TYR A 256 9.23 -5.55 -14.29
C TYR A 256 7.78 -5.03 -14.23
N GLU A 257 7.15 -4.98 -13.05
CA GLU A 257 5.76 -4.48 -12.92
C GLU A 257 5.67 -3.02 -13.37
N ALA A 258 6.64 -2.17 -13.01
CA ALA A 258 6.68 -0.79 -13.45
C ALA A 258 6.75 -0.65 -14.97
N THR A 259 7.56 -1.49 -15.61
CA THR A 259 7.72 -1.48 -17.08
C THR A 259 6.44 -1.92 -17.77
N VAL A 260 5.83 -3.01 -17.30
CA VAL A 260 4.59 -3.56 -17.88
C VAL A 260 3.41 -2.61 -17.66
N LEU A 261 3.25 -2.07 -16.44
CA LEU A 261 2.13 -1.21 -16.10
C LEU A 261 2.20 0.12 -16.86
N LYS A 262 3.39 0.75 -16.92
CA LYS A 262 3.61 1.95 -17.75
C LYS A 262 3.37 1.68 -19.23
N PHE A 263 3.80 0.52 -19.74
CA PHE A 263 3.51 0.14 -21.12
C PHE A 263 2.00 0.05 -21.36
N LEU A 264 1.24 -0.65 -20.52
CA LEU A 264 -0.21 -0.74 -20.71
C LEU A 264 -0.89 0.64 -20.65
N ILE A 265 -0.55 1.46 -19.66
CA ILE A 265 -1.22 2.76 -19.48
C ILE A 265 -0.79 3.76 -20.55
N GLU A 266 0.51 3.99 -20.72
CA GLU A 266 1.02 5.06 -21.57
C GLU A 266 1.05 4.68 -23.05
N TYR A 267 1.29 3.40 -23.36
CA TYR A 267 1.38 2.94 -24.75
C TYR A 267 0.05 2.38 -25.26
N VAL A 268 -0.51 1.39 -24.56
CA VAL A 268 -1.70 0.66 -25.05
C VAL A 268 -2.95 1.53 -24.91
N LEU A 269 -3.16 2.13 -23.73
CA LEU A 269 -4.31 3.01 -23.49
C LEU A 269 -4.11 4.44 -23.98
N ARG A 270 -2.87 4.84 -24.34
CA ARG A 270 -2.50 6.23 -24.62
C ARG A 270 -2.92 7.17 -23.47
N GLY A 271 -2.81 6.68 -22.24
CA GLY A 271 -3.12 7.38 -21.02
C GLY A 271 -2.09 8.43 -20.65
N SER A 272 -2.27 9.03 -19.48
CA SER A 272 -1.32 9.97 -18.90
C SER A 272 -0.05 9.27 -18.43
N ALA A 273 1.06 10.01 -18.37
CA ALA A 273 2.30 9.49 -17.80
C ALA A 273 2.09 9.18 -16.31
N MET A 274 2.25 7.91 -15.94
CA MET A 274 2.08 7.46 -14.57
C MET A 274 3.43 7.41 -13.86
N ARG A 275 3.44 7.55 -12.53
CA ARG A 275 4.67 7.43 -11.74
C ARG A 275 4.70 6.12 -10.96
N PHE A 276 5.80 5.40 -11.01
CA PHE A 276 6.00 4.16 -10.26
C PHE A 276 7.04 4.38 -9.17
N TYR A 277 6.65 4.08 -7.94
CA TYR A 277 7.46 4.25 -6.74
C TYR A 277 7.88 2.90 -6.18
N ALA A 278 9.09 2.84 -5.62
CA ALA A 278 9.54 1.72 -4.80
C ALA A 278 9.83 2.22 -3.39
N HIS A 279 8.99 1.84 -2.43
CA HIS A 279 9.15 2.17 -1.02
C HIS A 279 9.83 1.01 -0.30
N MET A 280 11.01 1.29 0.25
CA MET A 280 11.87 0.27 0.86
C MET A 280 12.06 0.57 2.35
N GLY A 281 11.86 -0.42 3.22
CA GLY A 281 12.13 -0.26 4.65
C GLY A 281 13.63 -0.27 5.00
N SER A 282 14.49 -0.69 4.06
CA SER A 282 15.94 -0.62 4.17
C SER A 282 16.57 -0.70 2.78
N PHE A 283 17.71 -0.03 2.57
CA PHE A 283 18.55 -0.20 1.38
C PHE A 283 19.71 -1.18 1.59
N GLU A 284 19.86 -1.73 2.80
CA GLU A 284 20.93 -2.67 3.10
C GLU A 284 20.77 -4.00 2.35
N GLY A 285 21.89 -4.63 2.00
CA GLY A 285 21.90 -5.97 1.39
C GLY A 285 21.77 -6.01 -0.14
N ALA A 286 21.54 -4.87 -0.82
CA ALA A 286 21.66 -4.78 -2.29
C ALA A 286 21.92 -3.33 -2.75
N ASN A 287 22.35 -3.16 -4.00
CA ASN A 287 22.50 -1.83 -4.60
C ASN A 287 21.16 -1.35 -5.21
N VAL A 288 20.20 -1.03 -4.34
CA VAL A 288 18.82 -0.63 -4.70
C VAL A 288 18.83 0.58 -5.62
N GLU A 289 19.59 1.62 -5.26
CA GLU A 289 19.64 2.86 -6.03
C GLU A 289 20.17 2.63 -7.45
N LYS A 290 21.19 1.77 -7.62
CA LYS A 290 21.69 1.43 -8.95
C LYS A 290 20.65 0.63 -9.75
N ALA A 291 19.98 -0.34 -9.13
CA ALA A 291 18.97 -1.15 -9.80
C ALA A 291 17.80 -0.31 -10.32
N TYR A 292 17.29 0.62 -9.51
CA TYR A 292 16.15 1.47 -9.87
C TYR A 292 16.50 2.76 -10.64
N LYS A 293 17.78 2.96 -11.00
CA LYS A 293 18.19 3.91 -12.05
C LYS A 293 17.94 3.39 -13.47
N SER A 294 17.40 2.18 -13.61
CA SER A 294 17.09 1.56 -14.90
C SER A 294 16.09 2.36 -15.72
N GLY A 295 16.41 2.54 -17.01
CA GLY A 295 15.53 3.19 -17.98
C GLY A 295 14.29 2.35 -18.29
N LEU A 296 13.18 3.02 -18.61
CA LEU A 296 11.97 2.38 -19.11
C LEU A 296 12.21 1.89 -20.54
N LEU A 297 12.06 0.59 -20.77
CA LEU A 297 12.40 -0.04 -22.07
C LEU A 297 11.61 0.57 -23.25
N THR A 298 10.34 0.89 -23.04
CA THR A 298 9.46 1.45 -24.08
C THR A 298 9.88 2.86 -24.50
N SER A 299 10.36 3.68 -23.54
CA SER A 299 10.94 5.00 -23.78
C SER A 299 12.22 4.91 -24.61
N LEU A 300 13.07 3.91 -24.34
CA LEU A 300 14.32 3.69 -25.09
C LEU A 300 14.07 3.28 -26.55
N ILE A 301 13.07 2.43 -26.80
CA ILE A 301 12.76 1.92 -28.15
C ILE A 301 12.15 2.99 -29.06
N ARG A 302 11.21 3.80 -28.54
CA ARG A 302 10.53 4.83 -29.35
C ARG A 302 11.42 6.01 -29.72
N GLY A 303 12.51 6.23 -28.99
CA GLY A 303 13.26 7.48 -29.04
C GLY A 303 12.48 8.65 -28.40
N GLY A 304 13.17 9.59 -27.74
CA GLY A 304 12.54 10.72 -27.06
C GLY A 304 12.97 10.89 -25.59
N MET A 305 12.06 11.38 -24.73
CA MET A 305 12.34 11.66 -23.32
C MET A 305 12.73 10.38 -22.57
N SER A 306 13.94 10.37 -22.02
CA SER A 306 14.43 9.28 -21.17
C SER A 306 13.67 9.26 -19.84
N GLN A 307 12.95 8.16 -19.61
CA GLN A 307 12.23 7.92 -18.36
C GLN A 307 12.80 6.72 -17.63
N LYS A 308 12.70 6.71 -16.30
CA LYS A 308 13.01 5.52 -15.50
C LYS A 308 11.80 4.59 -15.47
N ALA A 309 12.04 3.29 -15.33
CA ALA A 309 10.96 2.36 -15.04
C ALA A 309 10.35 2.68 -13.66
N VAL A 310 11.20 2.74 -12.62
CA VAL A 310 10.86 3.24 -11.28
C VAL A 310 11.27 4.71 -11.17
N ASP A 311 10.31 5.62 -11.06
CA ASP A 311 10.57 7.06 -11.05
C ASP A 311 11.28 7.51 -9.79
N GLN A 312 10.88 6.92 -8.65
CA GLN A 312 11.40 7.27 -7.34
C GLN A 312 11.56 6.05 -6.45
N THR A 313 12.74 5.92 -5.87
CA THR A 313 13.02 4.98 -4.79
C THR A 313 13.05 5.77 -3.50
N TYR A 314 12.26 5.34 -2.52
CA TYR A 314 12.11 6.04 -1.25
C TYR A 314 12.48 5.11 -0.09
N LEU A 315 13.27 5.61 0.85
CA LEU A 315 13.56 4.92 2.11
C LEU A 315 12.44 5.26 3.10
N ALA A 316 11.53 4.30 3.30
CA ALA A 316 10.36 4.45 4.14
C ALA A 316 10.73 4.33 5.63
N LEU A 317 11.03 5.48 6.25
CA LEU A 317 11.46 5.56 7.66
C LEU A 317 10.27 5.60 8.63
N SER A 318 9.25 6.41 8.35
CA SER A 318 8.02 6.52 9.15
C SER A 318 6.79 6.60 8.24
N PRO A 319 5.61 6.16 8.72
CA PRO A 319 4.36 6.27 7.94
C PRO A 319 4.05 7.71 7.53
N ARG A 320 4.20 8.66 8.46
CA ARG A 320 3.94 10.10 8.23
C ARG A 320 4.82 10.67 7.12
N ALA A 321 6.14 10.46 7.18
CA ALA A 321 7.07 10.99 6.19
C ALA A 321 6.85 10.36 4.80
N THR A 322 6.55 9.06 4.78
CA THR A 322 6.25 8.33 3.54
C THR A 322 4.99 8.88 2.87
N ALA A 323 3.92 9.06 3.65
CA ALA A 323 2.67 9.62 3.14
C ALA A 323 2.82 11.09 2.71
N GLN A 324 3.57 11.91 3.46
CA GLN A 324 3.88 13.28 3.06
C GLN A 324 4.65 13.33 1.73
N SER A 325 5.62 12.43 1.51
CA SER A 325 6.37 12.38 0.25
C SER A 325 5.49 12.11 -0.97
N ILE A 326 4.45 11.27 -0.83
CA ILE A 326 3.49 11.01 -1.91
C ILE A 326 2.51 12.18 -2.07
N LEU A 327 2.05 12.73 -0.96
CA LEU A 327 1.17 13.90 -0.93
C LEU A 327 1.82 15.11 -1.65
N ASP A 328 3.12 15.33 -1.44
CA ASP A 328 3.90 16.39 -2.08
C ASP A 328 4.03 16.22 -3.61
N ASP A 329 3.81 15.01 -4.13
CA ASP A 329 3.83 14.71 -5.55
C ASP A 329 2.46 14.89 -6.23
N LEU A 330 1.34 14.90 -5.47
CA LEU A 330 -0.01 15.05 -6.03
C LEU A 330 -0.20 16.30 -6.92
N PRO A 331 0.38 17.48 -6.60
CA PRO A 331 0.33 18.65 -7.47
C PRO A 331 0.95 18.46 -8.86
N ARG A 332 1.83 17.47 -9.05
CA ARG A 332 2.54 17.22 -10.31
C ARG A 332 1.69 16.52 -11.36
N PHE A 333 0.61 15.84 -10.96
CA PHE A 333 -0.26 15.14 -11.89
C PHE A 333 -1.24 16.13 -12.54
N PRO A 334 -1.22 16.25 -13.89
CA PRO A 334 -2.16 17.10 -14.61
C PRO A 334 -3.59 16.52 -14.52
N ILE A 335 -4.56 17.31 -14.98
CA ILE A 335 -5.94 16.87 -15.27
C ILE A 335 -5.96 16.37 -16.71
#